data_AF-A0A6P5FBK3-F1
#
_entry.id   AF-A0A6P5FBK3-F1
#
_cell.length_a   1.000
_cell.length_b   1.000
_cell.length_c   1.000
_cell.angle_alpha   90.00
_cell.angle_beta   90.00
_cell.angle_gamma   90.00
#
_symmetry.space_group_name_H-M   'P 1'
#
loop_
_entity.id
_entity.type
_entity.pdbx_description
1 polymer ?
#
loop_
_entity_poly.entity_id
_entity_poly.type
_entity_poly.pdbx_seq_one_letter_code
_entity_poly.pdbx_strand_id
1 'polypeptide(L)'
;MRPLRCSPLYLRMKKEKKNLQDLSGVYVFNVPEREWLDRPTARLIKEFSSIEESFMSNIGSRYWIVSGSRDNSLYNALWVAQALLRKGSAKTVSKRILLFTNEDDPFGSISGAIKSDMVRTTLQRAKDAQDLGISIELLPFRRPDEEFDVSIFYAELIGLETDEIPNFLPSASDKLEDMTDQLRKRIFKKRKVKTLTFSIANGISIEVNTYALIRPTLPGAIMWLDSVTNLPLKNERSIICADTGALYQAPPKRFQPYKNEIIKFSVNELSEIKKLSNNHLRLLGFKPLDCLKDYHNLRPSTFIFPTDEEIVGSTRIFIALHKSMLRLRRFALAFHGSSTHPQLVALVAQDEITSANGQVEPPGMHMIYLPYSDDIRHIEEDHMAADDNASRATDEQIKKASALLRRIDLKNFSVCQFTNPALQRHYGILQALALGEDEMPDIKDETVPDEEGMARPGIVNVIQEFKNAVYGENHDQEEDESAAGRGHASGASKKRKEMTEAAAKESSSRDWEELAENGKLKDLTVAELKNYLIMHKLPVTGKKETLISRILTHLGK
;
A
#
# COMPACT_ATOMS: atom_id res chain seq x y z
N MET A 1 13.95 1.29 0.37
CA MET A 1 14.04 -0.07 0.96
C MET A 1 15.24 -0.79 0.36
N ARG A 2 16.13 -1.42 1.13
CA ARG A 2 17.00 -2.44 0.53
C ARG A 2 16.10 -3.66 0.27
N PRO A 3 15.96 -4.16 -0.98
CA PRO A 3 15.22 -5.39 -1.22
C PRO A 3 15.85 -6.50 -0.36
N LEU A 4 15.02 -7.19 0.43
CA LEU A 4 15.46 -8.37 1.15
C LEU A 4 15.85 -9.41 0.09
N ARG A 5 17.09 -9.86 0.18
CA ARG A 5 17.73 -10.76 -0.78
C ARG A 5 17.35 -12.18 -0.40
N CYS A 6 16.16 -12.60 -0.78
CA CYS A 6 15.80 -14.02 -0.77
C CYS A 6 16.38 -14.64 -2.05
N SER A 7 17.26 -15.61 -1.87
CA SER A 7 17.88 -16.37 -2.96
C SER A 7 17.16 -17.70 -3.08
N PRO A 8 16.12 -17.83 -3.93
CA PRO A 8 15.47 -19.12 -4.09
C PRO A 8 16.41 -20.06 -4.85
N LEU A 9 16.31 -21.33 -4.49
CA LEU A 9 16.90 -22.45 -5.21
C LEU A 9 15.99 -23.65 -4.98
N TYR A 10 15.61 -24.30 -6.07
CA TYR A 10 14.65 -25.39 -6.03
C TYR A 10 15.41 -26.71 -6.07
N LEU A 11 15.15 -27.54 -5.07
CA LEU A 11 15.68 -28.89 -4.96
C LEU A 11 14.55 -29.87 -5.23
N ARG A 12 14.77 -30.80 -6.16
CA ARG A 12 13.77 -31.84 -6.45
C ARG A 12 14.42 -33.23 -6.57
N MET A 13 13.71 -34.26 -6.12
CA MET A 13 14.27 -35.62 -6.06
C MET A 13 13.99 -36.47 -7.31
N LYS A 14 15.02 -36.88 -8.10
CA LYS A 14 14.86 -37.45 -9.46
C LYS A 14 15.96 -38.39 -10.03
N LYS A 15 15.68 -38.94 -11.23
CA LYS A 15 16.60 -39.73 -12.10
C LYS A 15 17.83 -38.94 -12.60
N GLU A 16 17.65 -37.69 -13.05
CA GLU A 16 18.78 -36.83 -13.40
C GLU A 16 19.37 -36.17 -12.15
N LYS A 17 20.69 -36.30 -12.00
CA LYS A 17 21.45 -35.69 -10.91
C LYS A 17 22.10 -34.40 -11.40
N LYS A 18 21.86 -33.30 -10.69
CA LYS A 18 22.52 -32.01 -10.91
C LYS A 18 22.77 -31.37 -9.55
N ASN A 19 23.86 -31.74 -8.90
CA ASN A 19 24.27 -31.17 -7.62
C ASN A 19 25.80 -31.31 -7.44
N LEU A 20 26.40 -30.45 -6.61
CA LEU A 20 27.85 -30.40 -6.41
C LEU A 20 28.42 -31.66 -5.75
N GLN A 21 27.58 -32.43 -5.06
CA GLN A 21 27.94 -33.63 -4.30
C GLN A 21 27.73 -34.91 -5.11
N ASP A 22 27.26 -34.81 -6.36
CA ASP A 22 26.92 -35.92 -7.25
C ASP A 22 25.96 -36.96 -6.64
N LEU A 23 25.09 -36.54 -5.71
CA LEU A 23 24.13 -37.41 -5.04
C LEU A 23 22.96 -37.79 -5.96
N SER A 24 22.54 -39.06 -5.89
CA SER A 24 21.37 -39.56 -6.58
C SER A 24 20.09 -38.97 -6.00
N GLY A 25 19.06 -38.84 -6.84
CA GLY A 25 17.78 -38.37 -6.34
C GLY A 25 17.78 -36.90 -5.95
N VAL A 26 18.67 -36.04 -6.47
CA VAL A 26 18.66 -34.59 -6.21
C VAL A 26 19.06 -33.76 -7.43
N TYR A 27 18.17 -32.85 -7.83
CA TYR A 27 18.38 -31.87 -8.87
C TYR A 27 18.33 -30.46 -8.27
N VAL A 28 19.40 -29.69 -8.48
CA VAL A 28 19.51 -28.28 -8.13
C VAL A 28 19.17 -27.43 -9.36
N PHE A 29 18.03 -26.75 -9.33
CA PHE A 29 17.66 -25.82 -10.39
C PHE A 29 18.31 -24.46 -10.17
N ASN A 30 19.14 -24.04 -11.14
CA ASN A 30 19.79 -22.73 -11.18
C ASN A 30 20.19 -22.38 -12.63
N VAL A 31 20.45 -21.10 -12.88
CA VAL A 31 20.92 -20.59 -14.18
C VAL A 31 22.44 -20.77 -14.35
N PRO A 32 22.95 -20.90 -15.59
CA PRO A 32 24.38 -21.14 -15.86
C PRO A 32 25.33 -20.08 -15.28
N GLU A 33 24.88 -18.83 -15.19
CA GLU A 33 25.67 -17.70 -14.67
C GLU A 33 25.84 -17.76 -13.14
N ARG A 34 25.19 -18.72 -12.48
CA ARG A 34 25.08 -18.78 -11.02
C ARG A 34 25.36 -20.18 -10.52
N GLU A 35 26.52 -20.36 -9.90
CA GLU A 35 26.88 -21.62 -9.23
C GLU A 35 26.31 -21.73 -7.80
N TRP A 36 26.11 -20.60 -7.11
CA TRP A 36 25.78 -20.54 -5.67
C TRP A 36 24.44 -19.86 -5.40
N LEU A 37 24.00 -19.84 -4.14
CA LEU A 37 22.85 -19.02 -3.73
C LEU A 37 23.17 -17.52 -3.87
N ASP A 38 22.37 -16.81 -4.66
CA ASP A 38 22.51 -15.37 -4.93
C ASP A 38 21.16 -14.75 -5.30
N ARG A 39 21.09 -13.45 -5.58
CA ARG A 39 19.85 -12.74 -5.87
C ARG A 39 19.14 -13.32 -7.09
N PRO A 40 17.79 -13.23 -7.16
CA PRO A 40 17.06 -13.60 -8.36
C PRO A 40 17.50 -12.69 -9.51
N THR A 41 17.68 -13.28 -10.69
CA THR A 41 18.00 -12.60 -11.94
C THR A 41 16.81 -12.72 -12.90
N ALA A 42 16.73 -11.81 -13.88
CA ALA A 42 15.69 -11.87 -14.91
C ALA A 42 15.68 -13.23 -15.63
N ARG A 43 16.87 -13.77 -15.93
CA ARG A 43 17.03 -15.08 -16.56
C ARG A 43 16.52 -16.23 -15.71
N LEU A 44 16.80 -16.21 -14.40
CA LEU A 44 16.28 -17.24 -13.48
C LEU A 44 14.75 -17.23 -13.44
N ILE A 45 14.15 -16.04 -13.45
CA ILE A 45 12.69 -15.90 -13.45
C ILE A 45 12.11 -16.48 -14.75
N LYS A 46 12.68 -16.13 -15.92
CA LYS A 46 12.23 -16.62 -17.23
C LYS A 46 12.39 -18.14 -17.39
N GLU A 47 13.56 -18.69 -17.04
CA GLU A 47 13.78 -20.14 -17.13
C GLU A 47 12.88 -20.90 -16.14
N PHE A 48 12.61 -20.33 -14.97
CA PHE A 48 11.67 -20.93 -14.02
C PHE A 48 10.22 -20.86 -14.50
N SER A 49 9.78 -19.80 -15.18
CA SER A 49 8.43 -19.76 -15.76
C SER A 49 8.24 -20.76 -16.89
N SER A 50 9.27 -21.00 -17.71
CA SER A 50 9.24 -22.01 -18.78
C SER A 50 9.44 -23.45 -18.27
N ILE A 51 9.61 -23.64 -16.95
CA ILE A 51 9.83 -24.97 -16.39
C ILE A 51 8.61 -25.84 -16.58
N GLU A 52 7.40 -25.29 -16.54
CA GLU A 52 6.13 -26.05 -16.62
C GLU A 52 6.04 -26.88 -17.89
N GLU A 53 6.39 -26.30 -19.03
CA GLU A 53 6.36 -26.95 -20.35
C GLU A 53 7.38 -28.09 -20.46
N SER A 54 8.55 -27.92 -19.86
CA SER A 54 9.63 -28.92 -19.84
C SER A 54 9.60 -29.83 -18.60
N PHE A 55 8.64 -29.60 -17.69
CA PHE A 55 8.63 -30.19 -16.37
C PHE A 55 8.31 -31.66 -16.43
N MET A 56 7.46 -32.10 -17.36
CA MET A 56 7.11 -33.51 -17.48
C MET A 56 8.10 -34.31 -18.33
N SER A 57 8.75 -33.65 -19.28
CA SER A 57 9.64 -34.26 -20.27
C SER A 57 11.09 -34.38 -19.79
N ASN A 58 11.67 -33.27 -19.32
CA ASN A 58 13.10 -33.19 -19.03
C ASN A 58 13.37 -33.35 -17.55
N ILE A 59 12.58 -32.66 -16.75
CA ILE A 59 12.81 -32.65 -15.32
C ILE A 59 12.04 -33.84 -14.75
N GLY A 60 10.74 -34.01 -14.98
CA GLY A 60 9.72 -34.83 -14.26
C GLY A 60 10.02 -36.30 -13.94
N SER A 61 9.55 -36.82 -12.79
CA SER A 61 9.40 -38.28 -12.58
C SER A 61 8.06 -38.59 -11.92
N ARG A 62 7.41 -39.68 -12.35
CA ARG A 62 6.15 -40.20 -11.75
C ARG A 62 6.37 -40.95 -10.43
N TYR A 63 7.60 -41.38 -10.16
CA TYR A 63 7.99 -42.12 -8.96
C TYR A 63 9.20 -41.45 -8.31
N TRP A 64 9.15 -41.30 -6.98
CA TRP A 64 10.15 -40.57 -6.18
C TRP A 64 11.08 -41.51 -5.38
N ILE A 65 10.60 -42.72 -5.07
CA ILE A 65 11.40 -43.88 -4.64
C ILE A 65 11.17 -44.98 -5.68
N VAL A 66 12.24 -45.55 -6.22
CA VAL A 66 12.16 -46.83 -6.93
C VAL A 66 12.16 -47.91 -5.86
N SER A 67 11.06 -48.65 -5.74
CA SER A 67 10.94 -49.77 -4.79
C SER A 67 12.14 -50.71 -4.94
N GLY A 68 12.93 -50.87 -3.87
CA GLY A 68 14.14 -51.71 -3.85
C GLY A 68 15.49 -50.97 -3.95
N SER A 69 15.52 -49.65 -4.12
CA SER A 69 16.75 -48.85 -4.02
C SER A 69 17.07 -48.48 -2.56
N ARG A 70 18.35 -48.48 -2.18
CA ARG A 70 18.85 -47.96 -0.88
C ARG A 70 19.01 -46.44 -0.86
N ASP A 71 18.65 -45.75 -1.93
CA ASP A 71 18.88 -44.32 -2.07
C ASP A 71 17.88 -43.50 -1.23
N ASN A 72 18.40 -42.81 -0.22
CA ASN A 72 17.63 -41.89 0.61
C ASN A 72 17.62 -40.48 0.00
N SER A 73 16.69 -40.24 -0.92
CA SER A 73 16.59 -38.98 -1.65
C SER A 73 16.32 -37.77 -0.74
N LEU A 74 15.54 -37.94 0.34
CA LEU A 74 15.23 -36.85 1.27
C LEU A 74 16.46 -36.44 2.10
N TYR A 75 17.20 -37.42 2.61
CA TYR A 75 18.50 -37.18 3.25
C TYR A 75 19.48 -36.48 2.29
N ASN A 76 19.59 -36.97 1.05
CA ASN A 76 20.46 -36.36 0.04
C ASN A 76 20.03 -34.91 -0.24
N ALA A 77 18.74 -34.64 -0.35
CA ALA A 77 18.21 -33.29 -0.57
C ALA A 77 18.55 -32.35 0.59
N LEU A 78 18.35 -32.79 1.83
CA LEU A 78 18.73 -32.01 3.02
C LEU A 78 20.24 -31.73 3.05
N TRP A 79 21.06 -32.72 2.72
CA TRP A 79 22.52 -32.55 2.69
C TRP A 79 22.97 -31.57 1.61
N VAL A 80 22.40 -31.64 0.41
CA VAL A 80 22.66 -30.68 -0.67
C VAL A 80 22.22 -29.27 -0.26
N ALA A 81 21.00 -29.12 0.28
CA ALA A 81 20.48 -27.85 0.79
C ALA A 81 21.39 -27.22 1.85
N GLN A 82 21.79 -28.01 2.84
CA GLN A 82 22.68 -27.61 3.93
C GLN A 82 24.01 -27.08 3.39
N ALA A 83 24.62 -27.78 2.43
CA ALA A 83 25.89 -27.36 1.84
C ALA A 83 25.78 -26.07 1.02
N LEU A 84 24.68 -25.90 0.27
CA LEU A 84 24.41 -24.68 -0.49
C LEU A 84 24.24 -23.46 0.42
N LEU A 85 23.48 -23.62 1.51
CA LEU A 85 23.28 -22.59 2.53
C LEU A 85 24.55 -22.26 3.32
N ARG A 86 25.54 -23.16 3.31
CA ARG A 86 26.87 -22.91 3.91
C ARG A 86 27.82 -22.19 2.97
N LYS A 87 27.92 -22.62 1.71
CA LYS A 87 28.90 -22.08 0.75
C LYS A 87 28.46 -20.76 0.11
N GLY A 88 27.17 -20.57 -0.13
CA GLY A 88 26.65 -19.40 -0.86
C GLY A 88 26.08 -18.26 -0.01
N SER A 89 26.03 -18.40 1.32
CA SER A 89 25.34 -17.43 2.19
C SER A 89 26.31 -16.54 2.98
N ALA A 90 26.04 -15.23 3.00
CA ALA A 90 26.75 -14.32 3.89
C ALA A 90 26.49 -14.68 5.37
N LYS A 91 27.52 -14.54 6.23
CA LYS A 91 27.50 -15.02 7.62
C LYS A 91 26.35 -14.49 8.48
N THR A 92 25.74 -13.36 8.12
CA THR A 92 24.70 -12.66 8.90
C THR A 92 23.27 -12.90 8.38
N VAL A 93 23.07 -13.88 7.49
CA VAL A 93 21.77 -14.11 6.84
C VAL A 93 21.04 -15.28 7.52
N SER A 94 19.73 -15.14 7.71
CA SER A 94 18.87 -16.24 8.16
C SER A 94 18.82 -17.33 7.09
N LYS A 95 19.20 -18.55 7.45
CA LYS A 95 19.20 -19.70 6.54
C LYS A 95 17.96 -20.54 6.77
N ARG A 96 17.23 -20.84 5.71
CA ARG A 96 15.96 -21.56 5.79
C ARG A 96 15.78 -22.51 4.62
N ILE A 97 15.13 -23.63 4.87
CA ILE A 97 14.70 -24.62 3.88
C ILE A 97 13.17 -24.63 3.93
N LEU A 98 12.52 -24.34 2.81
CA LEU A 98 11.07 -24.48 2.66
C LEU A 98 10.80 -25.80 1.94
N LEU A 99 10.13 -26.74 2.61
CA LEU A 99 9.82 -28.06 2.09
C LEU A 99 8.37 -28.12 1.60
N PHE A 100 8.19 -28.34 0.31
CA PHE A 100 6.89 -28.52 -0.33
C PHE A 100 6.67 -30.00 -0.63
N THR A 101 5.64 -30.62 -0.07
CA THR A 101 5.38 -32.07 -0.25
C THR A 101 3.91 -32.41 -0.06
N ASN A 102 3.42 -33.39 -0.81
CA ASN A 102 2.07 -33.97 -0.69
C ASN A 102 2.12 -35.43 -0.20
N GLU A 103 3.25 -35.82 0.39
CA GLU A 103 3.55 -37.16 0.92
C GLU A 103 3.93 -37.01 2.40
N ASP A 104 3.14 -37.62 3.27
CA ASP A 104 3.22 -37.56 4.74
C ASP A 104 4.09 -38.67 5.35
N ASP A 105 4.09 -39.88 4.77
CA ASP A 105 5.06 -40.96 5.07
C ASP A 105 6.07 -41.18 3.93
N PRO A 106 7.16 -40.39 3.87
CA PRO A 106 8.19 -40.58 2.86
C PRO A 106 8.81 -42.00 2.88
N PHE A 107 8.77 -42.72 4.01
CA PHE A 107 9.37 -44.05 4.09
C PHE A 107 8.32 -45.17 4.16
N GLY A 108 7.06 -44.91 3.82
CA GLY A 108 5.94 -45.84 3.92
C GLY A 108 6.08 -47.09 3.05
N SER A 109 6.71 -46.96 1.89
CA SER A 109 6.94 -48.06 0.94
C SER A 109 8.09 -49.02 1.33
N ILE A 110 8.86 -48.67 2.36
CA ILE A 110 10.03 -49.42 2.82
C ILE A 110 9.68 -50.13 4.13
N SER A 111 10.10 -51.38 4.30
CA SER A 111 9.79 -52.16 5.50
C SER A 111 11.03 -52.66 6.23
N GLY A 112 10.87 -52.94 7.53
CA GLY A 112 11.90 -53.51 8.39
C GLY A 112 13.01 -52.55 8.82
N ALA A 113 14.18 -53.10 9.14
CA ALA A 113 15.33 -52.35 9.68
C ALA A 113 15.89 -51.27 8.74
N ILE A 114 15.59 -51.35 7.44
CA ILE A 114 15.99 -50.34 6.45
C ILE A 114 15.19 -49.06 6.64
N LYS A 115 13.87 -49.15 6.92
CA LYS A 115 13.02 -47.98 7.20
C LYS A 115 13.54 -47.24 8.43
N SER A 116 13.78 -47.96 9.52
CA SER A 116 14.23 -47.34 10.78
C SER A 116 15.60 -46.66 10.64
N ASP A 117 16.54 -47.26 9.91
CA ASP A 117 17.84 -46.64 9.65
C ASP A 117 17.74 -45.39 8.76
N MET A 118 16.92 -45.44 7.69
CA MET A 118 16.69 -44.28 6.81
C MET A 118 15.99 -43.13 7.53
N VAL A 119 14.97 -43.42 8.33
CA VAL A 119 14.28 -42.40 9.15
C VAL A 119 15.28 -41.77 10.13
N ARG A 120 15.99 -42.59 10.92
CA ARG A 120 16.98 -42.12 11.90
C ARG A 120 18.07 -41.24 11.29
N THR A 121 18.65 -41.66 10.16
CA THR A 121 19.72 -40.91 9.48
C THR A 121 19.21 -39.59 8.89
N THR A 122 17.97 -39.56 8.39
CA THR A 122 17.33 -38.34 7.87
C THR A 122 17.03 -37.34 8.99
N LEU A 123 16.47 -37.82 10.09
CA LEU A 123 16.16 -36.98 11.26
C LEU A 123 17.42 -36.42 11.89
N GLN A 124 18.46 -37.25 12.05
CA GLN A 124 19.76 -36.77 12.54
C GLN A 124 20.32 -35.67 11.62
N ARG A 125 20.20 -35.83 10.30
CA ARG A 125 20.65 -34.80 9.34
C ARG A 125 19.86 -33.49 9.46
N ALA A 126 18.55 -33.57 9.70
CA ALA A 126 17.72 -32.40 9.92
C ALA A 126 18.12 -31.67 11.21
N LYS A 127 18.35 -32.43 12.30
CA LYS A 127 18.88 -31.90 13.55
C LYS A 127 20.25 -31.23 13.38
N ASP A 128 21.17 -31.88 12.68
CA ASP A 128 22.48 -31.29 12.36
C ASP A 128 22.36 -29.97 11.57
N ALA A 129 21.33 -29.85 10.70
CA ALA A 129 21.06 -28.61 9.99
C ALA A 129 20.50 -27.52 10.91
N GLN A 130 19.59 -27.88 11.82
CA GLN A 130 19.04 -26.97 12.84
C GLN A 130 20.11 -26.48 13.82
N ASP A 131 21.00 -27.36 14.28
CA ASP A 131 22.14 -27.01 15.14
C ASP A 131 23.11 -26.01 14.47
N LEU A 132 23.17 -26.01 13.14
CA LEU A 132 23.90 -25.01 12.34
C LEU A 132 23.11 -23.71 12.09
N GLY A 133 21.95 -23.55 12.71
CA GLY A 133 21.07 -22.38 12.59
C GLY A 133 20.27 -22.32 11.27
N ILE A 134 20.03 -23.47 10.62
CA ILE A 134 19.16 -23.57 9.45
C ILE A 134 17.76 -23.98 9.89
N SER A 135 16.75 -23.12 9.69
CA SER A 135 15.36 -23.53 9.97
C SER A 135 14.78 -24.34 8.82
N ILE A 136 14.00 -25.37 9.14
CA ILE A 136 13.28 -26.19 8.16
C ILE A 136 11.79 -25.91 8.38
N GLU A 137 11.10 -25.42 7.36
CA GLU A 137 9.66 -25.11 7.42
C GLU A 137 8.91 -26.00 6.41
N LEU A 138 7.88 -26.70 6.89
CA LEU A 138 7.03 -27.56 6.05
C LEU A 138 5.83 -26.78 5.48
N LEU A 139 5.58 -26.99 4.20
CA LEU A 139 4.42 -26.51 3.43
C LEU A 139 3.76 -27.71 2.75
N PRO A 140 2.85 -28.42 3.43
CA PRO A 140 2.26 -29.63 2.88
C PRO A 140 1.12 -29.30 1.91
N PHE A 141 0.93 -30.15 0.90
CA PHE A 141 -0.22 -30.11 0.01
C PHE A 141 -1.25 -31.16 0.44
N ARG A 142 -2.53 -30.80 0.36
CA ARG A 142 -3.65 -31.74 0.53
C ARG A 142 -3.90 -32.50 -0.76
N ARG A 143 -4.20 -33.79 -0.65
CA ARG A 143 -4.83 -34.54 -1.75
C ARG A 143 -6.35 -34.40 -1.60
N PRO A 144 -7.14 -34.46 -2.70
CA PRO A 144 -8.58 -34.20 -2.65
C PRO A 144 -9.39 -35.04 -1.65
N ASP A 145 -8.86 -36.19 -1.22
CA ASP A 145 -9.55 -37.15 -0.34
C ASP A 145 -8.72 -37.60 0.89
N GLU A 146 -7.51 -37.05 1.10
CA GLU A 146 -6.61 -37.46 2.19
C GLU A 146 -6.15 -36.25 3.01
N GLU A 147 -6.22 -36.36 4.34
CA GLU A 147 -5.60 -35.39 5.24
C GLU A 147 -4.10 -35.66 5.34
N PHE A 148 -3.29 -34.59 5.34
CA PHE A 148 -1.84 -34.71 5.50
C PHE A 148 -1.50 -34.84 6.99
N ASP A 149 -1.01 -36.00 7.42
CA ASP A 149 -0.66 -36.23 8.82
C ASP A 149 0.82 -35.89 9.10
N VAL A 150 1.03 -34.75 9.75
CA VAL A 150 2.37 -34.25 10.11
C VAL A 150 3.03 -35.13 11.18
N SER A 151 2.25 -35.83 12.01
CA SER A 151 2.75 -36.59 13.16
C SER A 151 3.52 -37.86 12.77
N ILE A 152 3.31 -38.39 11.56
CA ILE A 152 3.92 -39.63 11.08
C ILE A 152 5.45 -39.51 10.97
N PHE A 153 5.95 -38.37 10.48
CA PHE A 153 7.38 -38.18 10.21
C PHE A 153 7.85 -36.73 10.37
N TYR A 154 7.09 -35.77 9.83
CA TYR A 154 7.60 -34.40 9.74
C TYR A 154 7.64 -33.66 11.06
N ALA A 155 6.77 -33.96 12.03
CA ALA A 155 6.79 -33.34 13.35
C ALA A 155 8.18 -33.45 14.01
N GLU A 156 8.79 -34.63 13.96
CA GLU A 156 10.14 -34.86 14.48
C GLU A 156 11.21 -34.19 13.59
N LEU A 157 11.02 -34.18 12.26
CA LEU A 157 11.96 -33.56 11.32
C LEU A 157 12.11 -32.04 11.53
N ILE A 158 10.99 -31.35 11.79
CA ILE A 158 11.00 -29.89 12.02
C ILE A 158 11.14 -29.51 13.50
N GLY A 159 11.13 -30.50 14.40
CA GLY A 159 11.31 -30.28 15.84
C GLY A 159 10.09 -29.67 16.53
N LEU A 160 8.87 -30.03 16.11
CA LEU A 160 7.64 -29.61 16.79
C LEU A 160 7.49 -30.34 18.12
N GLU A 161 7.20 -29.60 19.19
CA GLU A 161 6.83 -30.19 20.48
C GLU A 161 5.41 -30.80 20.40
N THR A 162 5.11 -31.82 21.21
CA THR A 162 3.82 -32.53 21.16
C THR A 162 2.62 -31.61 21.39
N ASP A 163 2.79 -30.56 22.19
CA ASP A 163 1.76 -29.56 22.49
C ASP A 163 1.56 -28.54 21.35
N GLU A 164 2.52 -28.46 20.41
CA GLU A 164 2.48 -27.60 19.24
C GLU A 164 1.88 -28.30 18.02
N ILE A 165 1.86 -29.64 17.96
CA ILE A 165 1.31 -30.43 16.84
C ILE A 165 -0.17 -30.08 16.55
N PRO A 166 -1.07 -29.95 17.54
CA PRO A 166 -2.46 -29.58 17.29
C PRO A 166 -2.63 -28.13 16.80
N ASN A 167 -1.70 -27.25 17.18
CA ASN A 167 -1.68 -25.84 16.79
C ASN A 167 -0.91 -25.59 15.48
N PHE A 168 -0.12 -26.57 15.06
CA PHE A 168 0.50 -26.62 13.75
C PHE A 168 -0.61 -26.92 12.75
N LEU A 169 -1.37 -25.89 12.39
CA LEU A 169 -2.13 -25.86 11.15
C LEU A 169 -1.10 -25.56 10.04
N PRO A 170 -0.62 -26.55 9.28
CA PRO A 170 -0.66 -26.30 7.87
C PRO A 170 -2.15 -26.22 7.56
N SER A 171 -2.70 -25.04 7.34
CA SER A 171 -3.86 -24.97 6.47
C SER A 171 -3.38 -25.54 5.14
N ALA A 172 -3.48 -26.87 5.00
CA ALA A 172 -3.17 -27.62 3.80
C ALA A 172 -4.08 -26.98 2.76
N SER A 173 -3.46 -26.13 1.97
CA SER A 173 -4.16 -25.08 1.28
C SER A 173 -4.84 -25.70 0.08
N ASP A 174 -6.17 -25.66 0.03
CA ASP A 174 -6.92 -26.22 -1.09
C ASP A 174 -6.70 -25.38 -2.38
N LYS A 175 -6.23 -24.13 -2.25
CA LYS A 175 -5.97 -23.20 -3.35
C LYS A 175 -4.53 -22.69 -3.38
N LEU A 176 -4.01 -22.44 -4.59
CA LEU A 176 -2.67 -21.90 -4.82
C LEU A 176 -2.50 -20.44 -4.32
N GLU A 177 -3.57 -19.65 -4.39
CA GLU A 177 -3.61 -18.27 -3.90
C GLU A 177 -3.34 -18.23 -2.39
N ASP A 178 -4.04 -19.09 -1.66
CA ASP A 178 -3.92 -19.25 -0.21
C ASP A 178 -2.50 -19.70 0.19
N MET A 179 -1.84 -20.54 -0.63
CA MET A 179 -0.43 -20.89 -0.43
C MET A 179 0.50 -19.72 -0.65
N THR A 180 0.25 -18.92 -1.69
CA THR A 180 1.07 -17.76 -2.01
C THR A 180 1.05 -16.77 -0.85
N ASP A 181 -0.11 -16.56 -0.24
CA ASP A 181 -0.25 -15.69 0.92
C ASP A 181 0.36 -16.28 2.19
N GLN A 182 0.21 -17.57 2.46
CA GLN A 182 0.92 -18.24 3.55
C GLN A 182 2.44 -18.16 3.38
N LEU A 183 2.93 -18.38 2.15
CA LEU A 183 4.33 -18.27 1.80
C LEU A 183 4.82 -16.84 2.03
N ARG A 184 4.08 -15.81 1.59
CA ARG A 184 4.42 -14.40 1.85
C ARG A 184 4.51 -14.12 3.35
N LYS A 185 3.54 -14.58 4.15
CA LYS A 185 3.53 -14.42 5.62
C LYS A 185 4.76 -15.04 6.28
N ARG A 186 5.24 -16.19 5.79
CA ARG A 186 6.41 -16.90 6.34
C ARG A 186 7.75 -16.40 5.79
N ILE A 187 7.80 -15.96 4.52
CA ILE A 187 9.02 -15.45 3.88
C ILE A 187 9.52 -14.18 4.58
N PHE A 188 8.63 -13.27 5.00
CA PHE A 188 9.08 -12.00 5.56
C PHE A 188 9.19 -12.07 7.09
N LYS A 189 10.42 -12.00 7.61
CA LYS A 189 10.63 -11.76 9.05
C LYS A 189 10.06 -10.39 9.42
N LYS A 190 9.40 -10.33 10.58
CA LYS A 190 8.89 -9.08 11.16
C LYS A 190 10.06 -8.08 11.32
N ARG A 191 9.97 -6.93 10.64
CA ARG A 191 11.00 -5.89 10.71
C ARG A 191 10.51 -4.73 11.56
N LYS A 192 11.07 -4.63 12.76
CA LYS A 192 10.90 -3.47 13.66
C LYS A 192 11.40 -2.20 12.98
N VAL A 193 10.57 -1.15 13.01
CA VAL A 193 10.93 0.19 12.53
C VAL A 193 11.75 0.90 13.59
N LYS A 194 11.22 0.95 14.81
CA LYS A 194 11.88 1.54 15.99
C LYS A 194 11.25 0.96 17.26
N THR A 195 11.99 0.90 18.37
CA THR A 195 11.38 0.73 19.69
C THR A 195 11.19 2.07 20.38
N LEU A 196 10.04 2.21 21.03
CA LEU A 196 9.62 3.42 21.72
C LEU A 196 9.35 3.07 23.18
N THR A 197 9.79 3.96 24.06
CA THR A 197 9.30 4.01 25.44
C THR A 197 7.93 4.67 25.45
N PHE A 198 6.90 3.93 25.84
CA PHE A 198 5.54 4.41 25.99
C PHE A 198 5.26 4.76 27.46
N SER A 199 5.23 6.06 27.74
CA SER A 199 4.92 6.62 29.06
C SER A 199 3.40 6.63 29.26
N ILE A 200 2.91 5.89 30.25
CA ILE A 200 1.47 5.76 30.54
C ILE A 200 1.05 6.80 31.59
N ALA A 201 1.37 6.58 32.86
CA ALA A 201 1.03 7.47 33.97
C ALA A 201 1.94 7.23 35.18
N ASN A 202 2.11 8.24 36.04
CA ASN A 202 2.77 8.11 37.36
C ASN A 202 4.17 7.47 37.32
N GLY A 203 4.97 7.77 36.28
CA GLY A 203 6.30 7.19 36.09
C GLY A 203 6.31 5.78 35.48
N ILE A 204 5.14 5.16 35.29
CA ILE A 204 5.01 3.86 34.62
C ILE A 204 5.24 4.06 33.12
N SER A 205 6.27 3.39 32.61
CA SER A 205 6.59 3.33 31.19
C SER A 205 6.75 1.88 30.77
N ILE A 206 6.27 1.56 29.57
CA ILE A 206 6.45 0.26 28.95
C ILE A 206 7.23 0.40 27.65
N GLU A 207 7.78 -0.71 27.19
CA GLU A 207 8.48 -0.75 25.92
C GLU A 207 7.61 -1.34 24.82
N VAL A 208 7.59 -0.66 23.67
CA VAL A 208 6.81 -1.11 22.51
C VAL A 208 7.61 -1.03 21.22
N ASN A 209 7.44 -2.02 20.38
CA ASN A 209 7.98 -2.08 19.03
C ASN A 209 6.99 -1.47 18.04
N THR A 210 7.51 -0.67 17.11
CA THR A 210 6.72 -0.10 16.01
C THR A 210 6.98 -0.85 14.71
N TYR A 211 5.93 -1.08 13.94
CA TYR A 211 5.92 -1.77 12.66
C TYR A 211 5.15 -0.93 11.64
N ALA A 212 5.59 -0.97 10.38
CA ALA A 212 4.85 -0.35 9.29
C ALA A 212 4.22 -1.47 8.47
N LEU A 213 2.92 -1.68 8.65
CA LEU A 213 2.16 -2.71 7.93
C LEU A 213 1.95 -2.32 6.48
N ILE A 214 1.67 -1.03 6.24
CA ILE A 214 1.48 -0.47 4.90
C ILE A 214 2.58 0.56 4.64
N ARG A 215 3.21 0.47 3.47
CA ARG A 215 4.15 1.47 2.97
C ARG A 215 3.96 1.65 1.47
N PRO A 216 4.10 2.88 0.95
CA PRO A 216 4.17 3.09 -0.48
C PRO A 216 5.40 2.36 -1.04
N THR A 217 5.17 1.51 -2.02
CA THR A 217 6.25 0.88 -2.79
C THR A 217 6.69 1.87 -3.86
N LEU A 218 7.97 2.22 -3.85
CA LEU A 218 8.59 3.09 -4.84
C LEU A 218 9.53 2.27 -5.74
N PRO A 219 9.79 2.72 -6.98
CA PRO A 219 10.83 2.13 -7.82
C PRO A 219 12.19 2.07 -7.10
N GLY A 220 13.05 1.15 -7.54
CA GLY A 220 14.42 1.07 -7.06
C GLY A 220 15.14 2.40 -7.24
N ALA A 221 16.05 2.73 -6.31
CA ALA A 221 16.88 3.93 -6.45
C ALA A 221 17.77 3.80 -7.68
N ILE A 222 17.86 4.89 -8.46
CA ILE A 222 18.73 4.96 -9.63
C ILE A 222 20.19 4.77 -9.18
N MET A 223 20.94 3.97 -9.93
CA MET A 223 22.36 3.74 -9.73
C MET A 223 23.13 4.35 -10.90
N TRP A 224 24.12 5.18 -10.58
CA TRP A 224 25.02 5.73 -11.59
C TRP A 224 26.05 4.68 -11.98
N LEU A 225 26.24 4.50 -13.29
CA LEU A 225 27.15 3.53 -13.86
C LEU A 225 28.18 4.23 -14.74
N ASP A 226 29.38 3.66 -14.84
CA ASP A 226 30.34 4.02 -15.87
C ASP A 226 29.80 3.65 -17.26
N SER A 227 29.87 4.55 -18.24
CA SER A 227 29.27 4.34 -19.56
C SER A 227 29.97 3.28 -20.41
N VAL A 228 31.23 2.96 -20.10
CA VAL A 228 32.03 1.97 -20.84
C VAL A 228 31.97 0.62 -20.15
N THR A 229 32.16 0.58 -18.83
CA THR A 229 32.27 -0.67 -18.07
C THR A 229 30.97 -1.12 -17.42
N ASN A 230 29.93 -0.26 -17.39
CA ASN A 230 28.67 -0.49 -16.66
C ASN A 230 28.85 -0.82 -15.17
N LEU A 231 29.95 -0.34 -14.56
CA LEU A 231 30.23 -0.58 -13.14
C LEU A 231 29.65 0.55 -12.26
N PRO A 232 29.17 0.25 -11.04
CA PRO A 232 28.62 1.26 -10.14
C PRO A 232 29.62 2.36 -9.76
N LEU A 233 29.20 3.62 -9.86
CA LEU A 233 29.98 4.79 -9.45
C LEU A 233 29.80 5.09 -7.96
N LYS A 234 30.87 5.57 -7.33
CA LYS A 234 30.86 6.08 -5.95
C LYS A 234 30.64 7.60 -5.98
N ASN A 235 29.51 8.04 -5.45
CA ASN A 235 29.21 9.48 -5.35
C ASN A 235 29.76 10.06 -4.05
N GLU A 236 30.60 11.10 -4.16
CA GLU A 236 31.12 11.88 -3.04
C GLU A 236 30.71 13.35 -3.21
N ARG A 237 30.34 14.01 -2.10
CA ARG A 237 29.94 15.43 -2.10
C ARG A 237 30.77 16.19 -1.08
N SER A 238 31.57 17.14 -1.55
CA SER A 238 32.29 18.11 -0.72
C SER A 238 31.67 19.50 -0.89
N ILE A 239 31.80 20.32 0.16
CA ILE A 239 31.41 21.74 0.13
C ILE A 239 32.70 22.54 0.08
N ILE A 240 32.79 23.47 -0.87
CA ILE A 240 34.01 24.25 -1.15
C ILE A 240 33.67 25.72 -1.00
N CYS A 241 34.58 26.50 -0.40
CA CYS A 241 34.46 27.95 -0.35
C CYS A 241 34.74 28.55 -1.73
N ALA A 242 33.80 29.32 -2.26
CA ALA A 242 33.91 29.91 -3.61
C ALA A 242 35.13 30.83 -3.76
N ASP A 243 35.48 31.59 -2.71
CA ASP A 243 36.57 32.59 -2.78
C ASP A 243 37.97 31.97 -2.62
N THR A 244 38.09 30.94 -1.77
CA THR A 244 39.41 30.39 -1.39
C THR A 244 39.70 29.03 -2.04
N GLY A 245 38.70 28.37 -2.61
CA GLY A 245 38.83 26.98 -3.09
C GLY A 245 39.08 25.96 -1.97
N ALA A 246 39.11 26.38 -0.70
CA ALA A 246 39.35 25.50 0.43
C ALA A 246 38.12 24.66 0.76
N LEU A 247 38.37 23.44 1.23
CA LEU A 247 37.31 22.52 1.66
C LEU A 247 36.70 22.99 2.98
N TYR A 248 35.38 23.12 3.02
CA TYR A 248 34.67 23.62 4.18
C TYR A 248 34.41 22.48 5.18
N GLN A 249 35.14 22.49 6.30
CA GLN A 249 35.09 21.42 7.31
C GLN A 249 34.11 21.68 8.46
N ALA A 250 33.78 22.95 8.73
CA ALA A 250 32.84 23.30 9.80
C ALA A 250 31.38 22.99 9.41
N PRO A 251 30.47 22.76 10.36
CA PRO A 251 29.04 22.69 10.04
C PRO A 251 28.57 24.06 9.49
N PRO A 252 27.83 24.10 8.37
CA PRO A 252 27.34 25.35 7.81
C PRO A 252 26.35 25.99 8.78
N LYS A 253 26.53 27.29 9.07
CA LYS A 253 25.55 28.07 9.81
C LYS A 253 24.29 28.21 8.95
N ARG A 254 23.11 28.06 9.58
CA ARG A 254 21.84 28.24 8.90
C ARG A 254 21.38 29.67 9.13
N PHE A 255 20.73 30.26 8.15
CA PHE A 255 20.12 31.57 8.30
C PHE A 255 18.75 31.59 7.67
N GLN A 256 17.88 32.46 8.18
CA GLN A 256 16.60 32.76 7.58
C GLN A 256 16.48 34.28 7.47
N PRO A 257 16.34 34.83 6.25
CA PRO A 257 16.07 36.25 6.09
C PRO A 257 14.65 36.54 6.58
N TYR A 258 14.49 37.56 7.41
CA TYR A 258 13.19 38.04 7.85
C TYR A 258 13.18 39.56 7.79
N LYS A 259 12.31 40.11 6.93
CA LYS A 259 12.34 41.52 6.53
C LYS A 259 13.74 41.91 6.02
N ASN A 260 14.37 42.90 6.65
CA ASN A 260 15.70 43.40 6.28
C ASN A 260 16.83 42.83 7.16
N GLU A 261 16.54 41.81 7.98
CA GLU A 261 17.51 41.22 8.88
C GLU A 261 17.80 39.75 8.55
N ILE A 262 19.05 39.34 8.75
CA ILE A 262 19.49 37.95 8.56
C ILE A 262 19.61 37.32 9.94
N ILE A 263 18.64 36.48 10.29
CA ILE A 263 18.64 35.75 11.55
C ILE A 263 19.47 34.48 11.36
N LYS A 264 20.56 34.36 12.11
CA LYS A 264 21.49 33.21 12.04
C LYS A 264 21.18 32.25 13.18
N PHE A 265 21.15 30.96 12.87
CA PHE A 265 20.95 29.89 13.83
C PHE A 265 22.08 28.87 13.74
N SER A 266 22.51 28.40 14.90
CA SER A 266 23.27 27.17 15.05
C SER A 266 22.35 25.96 14.86
N VAL A 267 22.96 24.80 14.55
CA VAL A 267 22.23 23.52 14.46
C VAL A 267 21.62 23.14 15.82
N ASN A 268 22.28 23.50 16.92
CA ASN A 268 21.83 23.20 18.28
C ASN A 268 20.59 24.03 18.66
N GLU A 269 20.60 25.34 18.42
CA GLU A 269 19.43 26.21 18.67
C GLU A 269 18.20 25.72 17.90
N LEU A 270 18.36 25.34 16.62
CA LEU A 270 17.25 24.78 15.84
C LEU A 270 16.75 23.45 16.38
N SER A 271 17.60 22.67 17.06
CA SER A 271 17.20 21.41 17.68
C SER A 271 16.43 21.64 18.99
N GLU A 272 16.81 22.67 19.76
CA GLU A 272 16.18 23.06 21.02
C GLU A 272 14.84 23.72 20.80
N ILE A 273 14.72 24.65 19.85
CA ILE A 273 13.44 25.30 19.50
C ILE A 273 12.38 24.27 19.13
N LYS A 274 12.79 23.16 18.53
CA LYS A 274 11.90 22.08 18.12
C LYS A 274 11.58 21.10 19.26
N LYS A 275 12.35 21.09 20.35
CA LYS A 275 12.27 20.06 21.40
C LYS A 275 11.11 20.29 22.37
N LEU A 276 10.03 19.52 22.21
CA LEU A 276 8.85 19.55 23.10
C LEU A 276 8.86 18.51 24.22
N SER A 277 9.41 17.31 23.98
CA SER A 277 9.40 16.21 24.95
C SER A 277 10.63 15.33 24.77
N ASN A 278 11.11 14.75 25.88
CA ASN A 278 12.13 13.71 25.88
C ASN A 278 11.54 12.32 25.60
N ASN A 279 10.24 12.13 25.85
CA ASN A 279 9.55 10.86 25.67
C ASN A 279 8.97 10.77 24.26
N HIS A 280 9.27 9.66 23.57
CA HIS A 280 8.86 9.45 22.20
C HIS A 280 7.35 9.17 22.04
N LEU A 281 6.73 8.56 23.05
CA LEU A 281 5.30 8.29 23.10
C LEU A 281 4.79 8.50 24.54
N ARG A 282 3.84 9.41 24.73
CA ARG A 282 3.26 9.73 26.05
C ARG A 282 1.73 9.73 25.96
N LEU A 283 1.09 8.94 26.81
CA LEU A 283 -0.36 8.94 26.95
C LEU A 283 -0.83 10.27 27.54
N LEU A 284 -1.86 10.86 26.93
CA LEU A 284 -2.53 12.08 27.42
C LEU A 284 -3.89 11.75 28.05
N GLY A 285 -4.59 10.75 27.52
CA GLY A 285 -5.88 10.32 28.04
C GLY A 285 -6.61 9.39 27.07
N PHE A 286 -7.91 9.18 27.30
CA PHE A 286 -8.75 8.30 26.49
C PHE A 286 -9.98 9.05 25.99
N LYS A 287 -10.33 8.85 24.71
CA LYS A 287 -11.54 9.39 24.08
C LYS A 287 -12.39 8.26 23.47
N PRO A 288 -13.73 8.42 23.37
CA PRO A 288 -14.59 7.48 22.65
C PRO A 288 -14.16 7.33 21.19
N LEU A 289 -14.30 6.12 20.63
CA LEU A 289 -13.98 5.85 19.22
C LEU A 289 -14.79 6.72 18.25
N ASP A 290 -16.03 7.07 18.58
CA ASP A 290 -16.91 7.89 17.74
C ASP A 290 -16.39 9.32 17.48
N CYS A 291 -15.47 9.80 18.32
CA CYS A 291 -14.80 11.09 18.14
C CYS A 291 -13.69 11.03 17.08
N LEU A 292 -13.21 9.84 16.73
CA LEU A 292 -12.22 9.64 15.68
C LEU A 292 -12.96 9.51 14.35
N LYS A 293 -12.68 10.42 13.40
CA LYS A 293 -13.27 10.43 12.07
C LYS A 293 -12.26 9.92 11.05
N ASP A 294 -12.75 9.34 9.96
CA ASP A 294 -11.90 8.72 8.93
C ASP A 294 -10.93 9.73 8.29
N TYR A 295 -11.35 10.98 8.14
CA TYR A 295 -10.54 12.07 7.59
C TYR A 295 -9.48 12.61 8.57
N HIS A 296 -9.44 12.16 9.83
CA HIS A 296 -8.40 12.54 10.79
C HIS A 296 -7.07 11.79 10.56
N ASN A 297 -6.94 10.95 9.54
CA ASN A 297 -5.71 10.22 9.28
C ASN A 297 -4.83 10.97 8.26
N LEU A 298 -3.70 11.52 8.71
CA LEU A 298 -2.79 12.27 7.83
C LEU A 298 -1.89 11.41 6.94
N ARG A 299 -1.53 10.20 7.41
CA ARG A 299 -0.55 9.33 6.76
C ARG A 299 -0.71 7.88 7.22
N PRO A 300 -0.13 6.89 6.52
CA PRO A 300 -0.27 5.49 6.91
C PRO A 300 0.02 5.24 8.39
N SER A 301 -0.88 4.53 9.06
CA SER A 301 -0.78 4.23 10.49
C SER A 301 0.45 3.39 10.79
N THR A 302 0.95 3.51 12.02
CA THR A 302 2.06 2.69 12.52
C THR A 302 1.52 1.70 13.53
N PHE A 303 1.85 0.43 13.38
CA PHE A 303 1.38 -0.62 14.28
C PHE A 303 2.30 -0.77 15.48
N ILE A 304 1.73 -0.91 16.67
CA ILE A 304 2.44 -1.01 17.94
C ILE A 304 2.19 -2.40 18.54
N PHE A 305 3.27 -3.05 18.96
CA PHE A 305 3.24 -4.34 19.65
C PHE A 305 4.19 -4.31 20.85
N PRO A 306 3.86 -4.93 22.01
CA PRO A 306 4.71 -4.88 23.19
C PRO A 306 6.01 -5.67 23.02
N THR A 307 7.01 -5.33 23.83
CA THR A 307 8.26 -6.09 23.94
C THR A 307 8.78 -6.02 25.37
N ASP A 308 9.36 -7.13 25.83
CA ASP A 308 9.98 -7.25 27.15
C ASP A 308 11.52 -7.34 27.00
N GLU A 309 12.09 -6.84 25.89
CA GLU A 309 13.53 -6.87 25.60
C GLU A 309 14.34 -6.03 26.61
N GLU A 310 13.96 -4.77 26.84
CA GLU A 310 14.63 -3.90 27.82
C GLU A 310 13.81 -3.73 29.11
N ILE A 311 12.48 -3.68 29.02
CA ILE A 311 11.58 -3.50 30.17
C ILE A 311 10.66 -4.72 30.36
N VAL A 312 11.03 -5.59 31.30
CA VAL A 312 10.26 -6.80 31.65
C VAL A 312 8.89 -6.42 32.25
N GLY A 313 7.83 -7.08 31.79
CA GLY A 313 6.45 -6.84 32.23
C GLY A 313 5.66 -5.86 31.35
N SER A 314 6.30 -5.28 30.33
CA SER A 314 5.65 -4.40 29.34
C SER A 314 4.47 -5.07 28.66
N THR A 315 4.61 -6.35 28.29
CA THR A 315 3.57 -7.15 27.64
C THR A 315 2.32 -7.28 28.49
N ARG A 316 2.47 -7.51 29.81
CA ARG A 316 1.32 -7.64 30.73
C ARG A 316 0.52 -6.36 30.82
N ILE A 317 1.19 -5.22 30.98
CA ILE A 317 0.55 -3.90 31.06
C ILE A 317 -0.10 -3.54 29.73
N PHE A 318 0.58 -3.81 28.61
CA PHE A 318 0.03 -3.57 27.27
C PHE A 318 -1.27 -4.37 27.05
N ILE A 319 -1.29 -5.66 27.40
CA ILE A 319 -2.49 -6.51 27.27
C ILE A 319 -3.64 -5.97 28.12
N ALA A 320 -3.37 -5.55 29.36
CA ALA A 320 -4.39 -4.98 30.24
C ALA A 320 -4.98 -3.68 29.67
N LEU A 321 -4.13 -2.82 29.11
CA LEU A 321 -4.53 -1.58 28.45
C LEU A 321 -5.36 -1.87 27.18
N HIS A 322 -4.85 -2.75 26.32
CA HIS A 322 -5.47 -3.18 25.06
C HIS A 322 -6.88 -3.74 25.29
N LYS A 323 -7.03 -4.73 26.18
CA LYS A 323 -8.34 -5.31 26.51
C LYS A 323 -9.32 -4.29 27.09
N SER A 324 -8.81 -3.35 27.90
CA SER A 324 -9.64 -2.30 28.49
C SER A 324 -10.14 -1.30 27.45
N MET A 325 -9.29 -0.92 26.50
CA MET A 325 -9.64 -0.02 25.39
C MET A 325 -10.73 -0.61 24.49
N LEU A 326 -10.63 -1.91 24.17
CA LEU A 326 -11.64 -2.64 23.40
C LEU A 326 -12.97 -2.71 24.15
N ARG A 327 -12.94 -3.15 25.41
CA ARG A 327 -14.13 -3.28 26.26
C ARG A 327 -14.88 -1.95 26.42
N LEU A 328 -14.15 -0.85 26.58
CA LEU A 328 -14.72 0.47 26.80
C LEU A 328 -15.00 1.23 25.49
N ARG A 329 -14.63 0.68 24.33
CA ARG A 329 -14.71 1.32 23.01
C ARG A 329 -14.07 2.72 22.99
N ARG A 330 -12.84 2.80 23.53
CA ARG A 330 -12.06 4.04 23.62
C ARG A 330 -10.70 3.89 22.97
N PHE A 331 -10.25 4.95 22.31
CA PHE A 331 -8.87 5.07 21.86
C PHE A 331 -8.04 5.89 22.87
N ALA A 332 -6.74 5.63 22.91
CA ALA A 332 -5.79 6.39 23.72
C ALA A 332 -5.27 7.57 22.90
N LEU A 333 -5.50 8.80 23.38
CA LEU A 333 -4.88 9.99 22.83
C LEU A 333 -3.47 10.11 23.41
N ALA A 334 -2.46 10.15 22.54
CA ALA A 334 -1.07 10.23 22.95
C ALA A 334 -0.31 11.31 22.16
N PHE A 335 0.74 11.82 22.77
CA PHE A 335 1.76 12.60 22.09
C PHE A 335 2.81 11.64 21.53
N HIS A 336 3.10 11.74 20.23
CA HIS A 336 4.19 11.05 19.57
C HIS A 336 5.07 12.05 18.81
N GLY A 337 6.36 12.06 19.11
CA GLY A 337 7.27 12.92 18.35
C GLY A 337 8.71 12.85 18.82
N SER A 338 9.62 13.18 17.90
CA SER A 338 10.96 13.66 18.26
C SER A 338 10.93 15.19 18.28
N SER A 339 12.05 15.86 18.64
CA SER A 339 12.08 17.32 18.58
C SER A 339 11.60 17.84 17.22
N THR A 340 11.94 17.19 16.12
CA THR A 340 11.62 17.74 14.80
C THR A 340 10.15 17.69 14.39
N HIS A 341 9.33 16.80 14.95
CA HIS A 341 7.95 16.56 14.51
C HIS A 341 7.07 16.11 15.69
N PRO A 342 6.60 17.05 16.53
CA PRO A 342 5.63 16.79 17.59
C PRO A 342 4.24 16.53 17.01
N GLN A 343 3.65 15.37 17.25
CA GLN A 343 2.34 15.03 16.68
C GLN A 343 1.42 14.39 17.71
N LEU A 344 0.13 14.73 17.66
CA LEU A 344 -0.89 14.00 18.38
C LEU A 344 -1.25 12.73 17.61
N VAL A 345 -1.38 11.62 18.32
CA VAL A 345 -1.75 10.34 17.74
C VAL A 345 -2.90 9.70 18.51
N ALA A 346 -3.76 9.02 17.77
CA ALA A 346 -4.77 8.13 18.34
C ALA A 346 -4.24 6.69 18.30
N LEU A 347 -4.11 6.07 19.47
CA LEU A 347 -3.82 4.66 19.61
C LEU A 347 -5.14 3.89 19.65
N VAL A 348 -5.43 3.13 18.61
CA VAL A 348 -6.66 2.33 18.47
C VAL A 348 -6.30 0.85 18.65
N ALA A 349 -6.89 0.19 19.64
CA ALA A 349 -6.68 -1.23 19.87
C ALA A 349 -7.42 -2.08 18.82
N GLN A 350 -6.76 -3.14 18.35
CA GLN A 350 -7.29 -4.09 17.38
C GLN A 350 -7.14 -5.52 17.93
N ASP A 351 -8.23 -6.29 17.90
CA ASP A 351 -8.22 -7.72 18.22
C ASP A 351 -7.65 -8.54 17.06
N GLU A 352 -7.17 -9.75 17.38
CA GLU A 352 -6.72 -10.69 16.36
C GLU A 352 -7.90 -11.18 15.52
N ILE A 353 -7.78 -11.06 14.20
CA ILE A 353 -8.73 -11.66 13.26
C ILE A 353 -8.02 -12.79 12.54
N THR A 354 -8.52 -14.01 12.74
CA THR A 354 -8.04 -15.23 12.08
C THR A 354 -9.03 -15.69 11.03
N SER A 355 -8.52 -16.20 9.91
CA SER A 355 -9.29 -16.95 8.91
C SER A 355 -8.77 -18.38 8.83
N ALA A 356 -9.40 -19.23 8.01
CA ALA A 356 -8.94 -20.59 7.75
C ALA A 356 -7.47 -20.64 7.27
N ASN A 357 -7.00 -19.57 6.62
CA ASN A 357 -5.65 -19.43 6.06
C ASN A 357 -4.68 -18.67 7.00
N GLY A 358 -4.98 -18.69 8.31
CA GLY A 358 -4.19 -18.08 9.37
C GLY A 358 -4.59 -16.64 9.72
N GLN A 359 -3.69 -15.93 10.40
CA GLN A 359 -3.92 -14.55 10.86
C GLN A 359 -4.13 -13.60 9.67
N VAL A 360 -5.23 -12.84 9.71
CA VAL A 360 -5.58 -11.75 8.77
C VAL A 360 -5.17 -10.42 9.36
N GLU A 361 -5.62 -10.15 10.59
CA GLU A 361 -5.26 -8.93 11.33
C GLU A 361 -4.53 -9.29 12.63
N PRO A 362 -3.35 -8.69 12.89
CA PRO A 362 -2.59 -8.97 14.11
C PRO A 362 -3.21 -8.27 15.35
N PRO A 363 -3.09 -8.86 16.55
CA PRO A 363 -3.47 -8.18 17.78
C PRO A 363 -2.46 -7.09 18.13
N GLY A 364 -2.93 -5.90 18.51
CA GLY A 364 -2.06 -4.78 18.89
C GLY A 364 -2.77 -3.44 18.85
N MET A 365 -2.04 -2.36 18.57
CA MET A 365 -2.61 -1.02 18.45
C MET A 365 -2.15 -0.31 17.18
N HIS A 366 -3.08 0.34 16.48
CA HIS A 366 -2.77 1.27 15.41
C HIS A 366 -2.53 2.67 15.97
N MET A 367 -1.38 3.24 15.63
CA MET A 367 -1.05 4.64 15.88
C MET A 367 -1.42 5.46 14.65
N ILE A 368 -2.57 6.13 14.73
CA ILE A 368 -3.13 7.01 13.71
C ILE A 368 -2.64 8.44 13.97
N TYR A 369 -2.11 9.09 12.93
CA TYR A 369 -1.53 10.42 13.03
C TYR A 369 -2.61 11.49 12.82
N LEU A 370 -2.93 12.22 13.89
CA LEU A 370 -4.00 13.22 13.89
C LEU A 370 -3.52 14.55 13.28
N PRO A 371 -4.40 15.26 12.54
CA PRO A 371 -4.14 16.61 12.07
C PRO A 371 -4.17 17.62 13.21
N TYR A 372 -3.32 18.65 13.09
CA TYR A 372 -3.53 19.92 13.78
C TYR A 372 -4.49 20.81 12.97
N SER A 373 -4.88 21.95 13.54
CA SER A 373 -5.72 22.94 12.85
C SER A 373 -5.13 23.36 11.51
N ASP A 374 -3.80 23.52 11.42
CA ASP A 374 -3.11 23.96 10.20
C ASP A 374 -3.18 22.92 9.05
N ASP A 375 -3.42 21.65 9.38
CA ASP A 375 -3.54 20.56 8.41
C ASP A 375 -4.96 20.45 7.83
N ILE A 376 -5.96 20.98 8.54
CA ILE A 376 -7.37 20.92 8.13
C ILE A 376 -7.65 22.04 7.13
N ARG A 377 -8.22 21.67 5.98
CA ARG A 377 -8.66 22.62 4.95
C ARG A 377 -10.17 22.76 5.02
N HIS A 378 -10.66 23.97 5.29
CA HIS A 378 -12.09 24.28 5.27
C HIS A 378 -12.55 24.44 3.82
N ILE A 379 -13.38 23.51 3.34
CA ILE A 379 -13.87 23.47 1.95
C ILE A 379 -15.10 24.38 1.77
N GLU A 380 -15.78 24.76 2.85
CA GLU A 380 -17.18 25.20 2.81
C GLU A 380 -17.44 26.70 2.97
N GLU A 381 -16.44 27.56 3.09
CA GLU A 381 -16.69 29.02 3.22
C GLU A 381 -16.73 29.76 1.87
N ASP A 382 -16.18 29.18 0.79
CA ASP A 382 -16.08 29.87 -0.52
C ASP A 382 -17.18 29.50 -1.54
N HIS A 383 -17.98 28.45 -1.28
CA HIS A 383 -18.99 27.95 -2.24
C HIS A 383 -20.41 27.81 -1.67
N MET A 384 -20.59 28.01 -0.37
CA MET A 384 -21.92 28.02 0.26
C MET A 384 -22.38 29.47 0.33
N ALA A 385 -23.05 29.96 -0.73
CA ALA A 385 -23.83 31.19 -0.59
C ALA A 385 -24.82 30.98 0.55
N ALA A 386 -24.88 31.92 1.49
CA ALA A 386 -25.61 31.84 2.76
C ALA A 386 -27.14 31.70 2.66
N ASP A 387 -27.67 31.43 1.45
CA ASP A 387 -29.10 31.39 1.16
C ASP A 387 -29.58 30.13 0.42
N ASP A 388 -28.71 29.16 0.12
CA ASP A 388 -29.15 27.94 -0.57
C ASP A 388 -29.25 26.75 0.38
N ASN A 389 -30.50 26.32 0.64
CA ASN A 389 -30.77 24.94 1.05
C ASN A 389 -30.12 24.03 0.01
N ALA A 390 -28.92 23.50 0.29
CA ALA A 390 -28.24 22.56 -0.58
C ALA A 390 -29.26 21.53 -1.11
N SER A 391 -29.46 21.50 -2.42
CA SER A 391 -30.51 20.70 -3.06
C SER A 391 -30.36 19.24 -2.63
N ARG A 392 -31.28 18.75 -1.81
CA ARG A 392 -31.27 17.37 -1.32
C ARG A 392 -31.93 16.47 -2.35
N ALA A 393 -31.34 15.31 -2.57
CA ALA A 393 -31.92 14.28 -3.42
C ALA A 393 -33.28 13.82 -2.87
N THR A 394 -34.21 13.49 -3.76
CA THR A 394 -35.51 12.92 -3.38
C THR A 394 -35.36 11.45 -2.95
N ASP A 395 -36.32 10.93 -2.17
CA ASP A 395 -36.31 9.52 -1.73
C ASP A 395 -36.27 8.54 -2.91
N GLU A 396 -36.87 8.91 -4.05
CA GLU A 396 -36.84 8.12 -5.27
C GLU A 396 -35.43 8.06 -5.87
N GLN A 397 -34.74 9.21 -5.97
CA GLN A 397 -33.35 9.28 -6.43
C GLN A 397 -32.42 8.47 -5.51
N ILE A 398 -32.60 8.56 -4.19
CA ILE A 398 -31.83 7.79 -3.21
C ILE A 398 -32.07 6.28 -3.38
N LYS A 399 -33.32 5.86 -3.64
CA LYS A 399 -33.67 4.45 -3.85
C LYS A 399 -33.05 3.91 -5.15
N LYS A 400 -33.08 4.68 -6.24
CA LYS A 400 -32.44 4.31 -7.52
C LYS A 400 -30.91 4.26 -7.38
N ALA A 401 -30.30 5.22 -6.69
CA ALA A 401 -28.87 5.20 -6.36
C ALA A 401 -28.48 3.97 -5.53
N SER A 402 -29.28 3.63 -4.51
CA SER A 402 -29.06 2.45 -3.68
C SER A 402 -29.15 1.14 -4.48
N ALA A 403 -30.08 1.07 -5.44
CA ALA A 403 -30.19 -0.08 -6.35
C ALA A 403 -28.96 -0.20 -7.26
N LEU A 404 -28.45 0.93 -7.77
CA LEU A 404 -27.22 0.98 -8.56
C LEU A 404 -26.02 0.49 -7.75
N LEU A 405 -25.80 1.05 -6.56
CA LEU A 405 -24.69 0.69 -5.68
C LEU A 405 -24.68 -0.82 -5.36
N ARG A 406 -25.85 -1.42 -5.08
CA ARG A 406 -25.96 -2.87 -4.83
C ARG A 406 -25.58 -3.75 -6.03
N ARG A 407 -25.69 -3.24 -7.25
CA ARG A 407 -25.35 -3.97 -8.48
C ARG A 407 -23.86 -3.88 -8.82
N ILE A 408 -23.24 -2.75 -8.50
CA ILE A 408 -21.80 -2.49 -8.76
C ILE A 408 -20.91 -2.80 -7.55
N ASP A 409 -21.50 -3.20 -6.42
CA ASP A 409 -20.77 -3.49 -5.19
C ASP A 409 -19.76 -4.63 -5.38
N LEU A 410 -18.49 -4.32 -5.14
CA LEU A 410 -17.40 -5.27 -5.19
C LEU A 410 -17.38 -6.08 -3.88
N LYS A 411 -18.08 -7.22 -3.89
CA LYS A 411 -18.07 -8.13 -2.75
C LYS A 411 -16.64 -8.60 -2.45
N ASN A 412 -16.26 -8.54 -1.17
CA ASN A 412 -14.95 -8.95 -0.66
C ASN A 412 -13.77 -8.16 -1.26
N PHE A 413 -13.96 -6.86 -1.49
CA PHE A 413 -12.89 -5.95 -1.88
C PHE A 413 -11.73 -5.98 -0.86
N SER A 414 -10.51 -6.13 -1.37
CA SER A 414 -9.29 -5.94 -0.59
C SER A 414 -8.31 -5.10 -1.39
N VAL A 415 -7.70 -4.11 -0.73
CA VAL A 415 -6.67 -3.24 -1.34
C VAL A 415 -5.46 -4.05 -1.83
N CYS A 416 -5.25 -5.26 -1.29
CA CYS A 416 -4.16 -6.16 -1.68
C CYS A 416 -4.42 -6.93 -2.99
N GLN A 417 -5.62 -6.84 -3.58
CA GLN A 417 -5.97 -7.54 -4.83
C GLN A 417 -5.41 -6.85 -6.07
N PHE A 418 -5.12 -5.55 -5.99
CA PHE A 418 -4.67 -4.75 -7.13
C PHE A 418 -3.17 -4.56 -7.11
N THR A 419 -2.53 -4.81 -8.25
CA THR A 419 -1.12 -4.48 -8.44
C THR A 419 -0.96 -3.03 -8.90
N ASN A 420 0.20 -2.42 -8.61
CA ASN A 420 0.50 -1.06 -9.09
C ASN A 420 0.97 -1.13 -10.56
N PRO A 421 0.20 -0.62 -11.54
CA PRO A 421 0.50 -0.78 -12.96
C PRO A 421 1.82 -0.12 -13.36
N ALA A 422 2.12 1.06 -12.78
CA ALA A 422 3.36 1.77 -13.06
C ALA A 422 4.59 0.99 -12.58
N LEU A 423 4.49 0.32 -11.41
CA LEU A 423 5.57 -0.55 -10.93
C LEU A 423 5.70 -1.83 -11.75
N GLN A 424 4.58 -2.46 -12.12
CA GLN A 424 4.60 -3.63 -12.99
C GLN A 424 5.29 -3.30 -14.31
N ARG A 425 4.89 -2.18 -14.94
CA ARG A 425 5.51 -1.68 -16.18
C ARG A 425 6.99 -1.40 -16.02
N HIS A 426 7.39 -0.73 -14.94
CA HIS A 426 8.79 -0.45 -14.66
C HIS A 426 9.63 -1.73 -14.57
N TYR A 427 9.20 -2.72 -13.79
CA TYR A 427 9.97 -3.97 -13.61
C TYR A 427 9.89 -4.90 -14.82
N GLY A 428 8.77 -4.92 -15.55
CA GLY A 428 8.65 -5.65 -16.80
C GLY A 428 9.65 -5.15 -17.84
N ILE A 429 9.75 -3.83 -18.03
CA ILE A 429 10.73 -3.23 -18.97
C ILE A 429 12.16 -3.56 -18.53
N LEU A 430 12.46 -3.47 -17.23
CA LEU A 430 13.78 -3.85 -16.71
C LEU A 430 14.11 -5.32 -16.94
N GLN A 431 13.12 -6.21 -16.85
CA GLN A 431 13.28 -7.64 -17.13
C GLN A 431 13.58 -7.87 -18.61
N ALA A 432 12.80 -7.28 -19.53
CA ALA A 432 13.03 -7.38 -20.98
C ALA A 432 14.42 -6.87 -21.38
N LEU A 433 14.81 -5.67 -20.88
CA LEU A 433 16.13 -5.10 -21.11
C LEU A 433 17.26 -5.99 -20.57
N ALA A 434 17.08 -6.61 -19.41
CA ALA A 434 18.08 -7.52 -18.83
C ALA A 434 18.21 -8.85 -19.60
N LEU A 435 17.18 -9.23 -20.36
CA LEU A 435 17.15 -10.43 -21.20
C LEU A 435 17.55 -10.15 -22.65
N GLY A 436 17.70 -8.88 -23.03
CA GLY A 436 17.95 -8.48 -24.42
C GLY A 436 16.74 -8.68 -25.33
N GLU A 437 15.54 -8.57 -24.78
CA GLU A 437 14.28 -8.65 -25.53
C GLU A 437 13.88 -7.26 -26.02
N ASP A 438 13.54 -7.14 -27.30
CA ASP A 438 13.13 -5.87 -27.92
C ASP A 438 11.61 -5.60 -27.78
N GLU A 439 10.83 -6.60 -27.37
CA GLU A 439 9.39 -6.46 -27.17
C GLU A 439 9.09 -5.79 -25.83
N MET A 440 8.24 -4.77 -25.86
CA MET A 440 7.73 -4.17 -24.64
C MET A 440 6.70 -5.11 -24.01
N PRO A 441 6.80 -5.40 -22.69
CA PRO A 441 5.82 -6.25 -22.04
C PRO A 441 4.47 -5.55 -22.01
N ASP A 442 3.44 -6.24 -22.50
CA ASP A 442 2.05 -5.81 -22.34
C ASP A 442 1.60 -6.16 -20.92
N ILE A 443 1.21 -5.13 -20.16
CA ILE A 443 0.88 -5.25 -18.74
C ILE A 443 -0.52 -4.73 -18.55
N LYS A 444 -1.42 -5.65 -18.22
CA LYS A 444 -2.82 -5.35 -17.95
C LYS A 444 -2.93 -4.45 -16.72
N ASP A 445 -3.57 -3.30 -16.90
CA ASP A 445 -3.89 -2.40 -15.80
C ASP A 445 -5.17 -2.87 -15.09
N GLU A 446 -5.00 -3.42 -13.89
CA GLU A 446 -6.11 -3.91 -13.05
C GLU A 446 -6.90 -2.78 -12.37
N THR A 447 -6.44 -1.53 -12.46
CA THR A 447 -7.09 -0.36 -11.84
C THR A 447 -8.15 0.28 -12.73
N VAL A 448 -8.18 -0.09 -14.02
CA VAL A 448 -9.21 0.35 -14.97
C VAL A 448 -10.53 -0.37 -14.67
N PRO A 449 -11.69 0.31 -14.74
CA PRO A 449 -12.99 -0.33 -14.56
C PRO A 449 -13.22 -1.48 -15.56
N ASP A 450 -13.92 -2.52 -15.12
CA ASP A 450 -14.33 -3.63 -15.97
C ASP A 450 -15.47 -3.19 -16.91
N GLU A 451 -15.11 -2.71 -18.11
CA GLU A 451 -16.08 -2.24 -19.11
C GLU A 451 -17.05 -3.35 -19.55
N GLU A 452 -16.57 -4.59 -19.71
CA GLU A 452 -17.40 -5.74 -20.08
C GLU A 452 -18.40 -6.09 -18.98
N GLY A 453 -17.94 -6.03 -17.72
CA GLY A 453 -18.79 -6.17 -16.54
C GLY A 453 -19.88 -5.11 -16.48
N MET A 454 -19.52 -3.84 -16.72
CA MET A 454 -20.42 -2.69 -16.67
C MET A 454 -21.42 -2.64 -17.84
N ALA A 455 -21.06 -3.20 -19.00
CA ALA A 455 -21.93 -3.29 -20.18
C ALA A 455 -23.07 -4.32 -20.05
N ARG A 456 -23.10 -5.10 -18.97
CA ARG A 456 -24.17 -6.09 -18.75
C ARG A 456 -25.54 -5.41 -18.68
N PRO A 457 -26.57 -5.94 -19.35
CA PRO A 457 -27.87 -5.27 -19.48
C PRO A 457 -28.53 -4.97 -18.13
N GLY A 458 -28.31 -5.83 -17.13
CA GLY A 458 -28.84 -5.61 -15.78
C GLY A 458 -28.20 -4.44 -15.02
N ILE A 459 -26.99 -4.02 -15.38
CA ILE A 459 -26.32 -2.84 -14.81
C ILE A 459 -26.70 -1.60 -15.61
N VAL A 460 -26.64 -1.69 -16.95
CA VAL A 460 -27.03 -0.60 -17.86
C VAL A 460 -28.45 -0.12 -17.58
N ASN A 461 -29.41 -1.02 -17.39
CA ASN A 461 -30.79 -0.63 -17.06
C ASN A 461 -30.88 0.16 -15.76
N VAL A 462 -30.14 -0.24 -14.72
CA VAL A 462 -30.16 0.45 -13.41
C VAL A 462 -29.45 1.80 -13.49
N ILE A 463 -28.39 1.91 -14.29
CA ILE A 463 -27.74 3.19 -14.60
C ILE A 463 -28.73 4.12 -15.31
N GLN A 464 -29.44 3.64 -16.32
CA GLN A 464 -30.41 4.46 -17.05
C GLN A 464 -31.57 4.90 -16.17
N GLU A 465 -32.10 4.01 -15.33
CA GLU A 465 -33.15 4.36 -14.36
C GLU A 465 -32.69 5.43 -13.37
N PHE A 466 -31.43 5.39 -12.92
CA PHE A 466 -30.86 6.42 -12.06
C PHE A 466 -30.65 7.74 -12.81
N LYS A 467 -30.10 7.69 -14.03
CA LYS A 467 -29.94 8.86 -14.90
C LYS A 467 -31.27 9.58 -15.14
N ASN A 468 -32.30 8.84 -15.54
CA ASN A 468 -33.63 9.41 -15.81
C ASN A 468 -34.23 10.08 -14.57
N ALA A 469 -34.02 9.50 -13.38
CA ALA A 469 -34.55 10.05 -12.11
C ALA A 469 -33.82 11.32 -11.62
N VAL A 470 -32.54 11.49 -11.97
CA VAL A 470 -31.73 12.64 -11.54
C VAL A 470 -31.72 13.75 -12.59
N TYR A 471 -31.48 13.39 -13.85
CA TYR A 471 -31.21 14.33 -14.92
C TYR A 471 -32.39 14.48 -15.91
N GLY A 472 -33.37 13.58 -15.86
CA GLY A 472 -34.48 13.51 -16.82
C GLY A 472 -34.16 12.64 -18.04
N GLU A 473 -35.20 12.25 -18.77
CA GLU A 473 -35.10 11.31 -19.92
C GLU A 473 -34.32 11.89 -21.13
N ASN A 474 -34.26 13.22 -21.24
CA ASN A 474 -33.64 13.91 -22.36
C ASN A 474 -32.20 14.39 -22.09
N HIS A 475 -31.65 14.15 -20.90
CA HIS A 475 -30.35 14.71 -20.53
C HIS A 475 -29.22 14.30 -21.48
N ASP A 476 -29.15 13.03 -21.87
CA ASP A 476 -28.11 12.54 -22.77
C ASP A 476 -28.25 13.19 -24.18
N GLN A 477 -29.49 13.45 -24.64
CA GLN A 477 -29.75 14.18 -25.90
C GLN A 477 -29.38 15.67 -25.78
N GLU A 478 -29.72 16.31 -24.67
CA GLU A 478 -29.40 17.71 -24.39
C GLU A 478 -27.88 17.94 -24.25
N GLU A 479 -27.15 17.00 -23.63
CA GLU A 479 -25.69 17.03 -23.56
C GLU A 479 -25.05 16.86 -24.94
N ASP A 480 -25.51 15.91 -25.74
CA ASP A 480 -25.02 15.67 -27.11
C ASP A 480 -25.30 16.88 -28.03
N GLU A 481 -26.49 17.47 -27.97
CA GLU A 481 -26.83 18.70 -28.68
C GLU A 481 -25.99 19.89 -28.21
N SER A 482 -25.71 20.00 -26.91
CA SER A 482 -24.85 21.05 -26.35
C SER A 482 -23.38 20.89 -26.74
N ALA A 483 -22.89 19.65 -26.85
CA ALA A 483 -21.54 19.32 -27.28
C ALA A 483 -21.37 19.60 -28.79
N ALA A 484 -22.36 19.25 -29.60
CA ALA A 484 -22.41 19.59 -31.03
C ALA A 484 -22.48 21.12 -31.25
N GLY A 485 -23.22 21.86 -30.40
CA GLY A 485 -23.31 23.33 -30.45
C GLY A 485 -22.00 24.05 -30.08
N ARG A 486 -21.12 23.45 -29.27
CA ARG A 486 -19.79 24.01 -28.95
C ARG A 486 -18.82 23.94 -30.12
N GLY A 487 -19.06 23.07 -31.11
CA GLY A 487 -18.26 22.96 -32.33
C GLY A 487 -18.44 24.10 -33.33
N HIS A 488 -19.49 24.94 -33.20
CA HIS A 488 -19.86 25.92 -34.23
C HIS A 488 -20.11 27.37 -33.76
N ALA A 489 -19.76 27.73 -32.52
CA ALA A 489 -19.94 29.10 -32.04
C ALA A 489 -18.73 30.00 -32.39
N SER A 490 -18.91 30.89 -33.38
CA SER A 490 -17.97 31.99 -33.64
C SER A 490 -17.73 32.85 -32.39
N GLY A 491 -16.50 33.34 -32.21
CA GLY A 491 -16.04 34.06 -31.02
C GLY A 491 -16.82 35.35 -30.65
N ALA A 492 -17.73 35.81 -31.51
CA ALA A 492 -18.61 36.94 -31.23
C ALA A 492 -19.81 36.57 -30.32
N SER A 493 -20.28 35.32 -30.37
CA SER A 493 -21.45 34.88 -29.59
C SER A 493 -21.09 34.52 -28.14
N LYS A 494 -19.90 33.93 -27.92
CA LYS A 494 -19.33 33.69 -26.58
C LYS A 494 -19.12 34.98 -25.79
N LYS A 495 -18.54 36.01 -26.43
CA LYS A 495 -18.30 37.31 -25.81
C LYS A 495 -19.59 38.05 -25.44
N ARG A 496 -20.67 37.85 -26.23
CA ARG A 496 -21.99 38.41 -25.92
C ARG A 496 -22.62 37.68 -24.74
N LYS A 497 -22.59 36.34 -24.69
CA LYS A 497 -23.17 35.52 -23.61
C LYS A 497 -22.45 35.73 -22.26
N GLU A 498 -21.12 35.82 -22.28
CA GLU A 498 -20.30 36.13 -21.08
C GLU A 498 -20.58 37.56 -20.56
N MET A 499 -20.75 38.55 -21.43
CA MET A 499 -21.16 39.90 -21.02
C MET A 499 -22.59 39.94 -20.47
N THR A 500 -23.52 39.13 -20.98
CA THR A 500 -24.90 39.05 -20.45
C THR A 500 -24.94 38.36 -19.08
N GLU A 501 -24.16 37.29 -18.87
CA GLU A 501 -24.11 36.57 -17.58
C GLU A 501 -23.39 37.37 -16.49
N ALA A 502 -22.31 38.09 -16.84
CA ALA A 502 -21.64 39.02 -15.91
C ALA A 502 -22.53 40.22 -15.55
N ALA A 503 -23.22 40.80 -16.53
CA ALA A 503 -24.17 41.89 -16.30
C ALA A 503 -25.41 41.43 -15.50
N ALA A 504 -25.87 40.19 -15.66
CA ALA A 504 -26.98 39.63 -14.89
C ALA A 504 -26.63 39.47 -13.41
N LYS A 505 -25.41 39.03 -13.08
CA LYS A 505 -24.92 38.90 -11.69
C LYS A 505 -24.71 40.24 -10.98
N GLU A 506 -24.20 41.26 -11.68
CA GLU A 506 -24.04 42.60 -11.10
C GLU A 506 -25.36 43.37 -11.01
N SER A 507 -26.30 43.15 -11.92
CA SER A 507 -27.57 43.87 -11.95
C SER A 507 -28.63 43.29 -11.02
N SER A 508 -28.62 41.98 -10.74
CA SER A 508 -29.51 41.33 -9.77
C SER A 508 -29.17 41.65 -8.31
N SER A 509 -27.95 42.15 -8.05
CA SER A 509 -27.51 42.58 -6.70
C SER A 509 -28.09 43.93 -6.25
N ARG A 510 -28.80 44.67 -7.12
CA ARG A 510 -29.22 46.06 -6.84
C ARG A 510 -30.70 46.26 -7.11
N ASP A 511 -31.40 46.94 -6.19
CA ASP A 511 -32.79 47.38 -6.39
C ASP A 511 -32.85 48.64 -7.27
N TRP A 512 -33.05 48.43 -8.57
CA TRP A 512 -33.10 49.50 -9.57
C TRP A 512 -34.34 50.40 -9.43
N GLU A 513 -35.44 49.89 -8.87
CA GLU A 513 -36.67 50.66 -8.64
C GLU A 513 -36.49 51.75 -7.56
N GLU A 514 -35.78 51.43 -6.47
CA GLU A 514 -35.47 52.35 -5.37
C GLU A 514 -34.44 53.41 -5.80
N LEU A 515 -33.45 53.03 -6.61
CA LEU A 515 -32.45 53.94 -7.17
C LEU A 515 -33.08 54.93 -8.17
N ALA A 516 -34.10 54.50 -8.91
CA ALA A 516 -34.88 55.34 -9.82
C ALA A 516 -35.78 56.32 -9.06
N GLU A 517 -36.44 55.87 -8.00
CA GLU A 517 -37.31 56.70 -7.14
C GLU A 517 -36.53 57.78 -6.39
N ASN A 518 -35.34 57.44 -5.88
CA ASN A 518 -34.51 58.35 -5.11
C ASN A 518 -33.59 59.23 -5.98
N GLY A 519 -33.69 59.16 -7.32
CA GLY A 519 -32.90 59.98 -8.25
C GLY A 519 -31.39 59.68 -8.27
N LYS A 520 -30.96 58.57 -7.66
CA LYS A 520 -29.54 58.17 -7.49
C LYS A 520 -28.93 57.50 -8.74
N LEU A 521 -29.70 57.30 -9.81
CA LEU A 521 -29.20 56.83 -11.10
C LEU A 521 -28.11 57.73 -11.72
N LYS A 522 -28.05 59.00 -11.30
CA LYS A 522 -27.02 59.96 -11.73
C LYS A 522 -25.65 59.68 -11.13
N ASP A 523 -25.58 58.98 -10.00
CA ASP A 523 -24.33 58.70 -9.28
C ASP A 523 -23.64 57.43 -9.79
N LEU A 524 -24.38 56.57 -10.50
CA LEU A 524 -23.87 55.33 -11.10
C LEU A 524 -22.93 55.61 -12.27
N THR A 525 -21.98 54.71 -12.51
CA THR A 525 -21.07 54.79 -13.65
C THR A 525 -21.78 54.39 -14.95
N VAL A 526 -21.26 54.87 -16.09
CA VAL A 526 -21.82 54.54 -17.42
C VAL A 526 -21.77 53.03 -17.71
N ALA A 527 -20.80 52.31 -17.12
CA ALA A 527 -20.68 50.86 -17.26
C ALA A 527 -21.85 50.14 -16.57
N GLU A 528 -22.18 50.53 -15.34
CA GLU A 528 -23.29 49.95 -14.56
C GLU A 528 -24.65 50.19 -15.21
N LEU A 529 -24.89 51.39 -15.75
CA LEU A 529 -26.11 51.70 -16.50
C LEU A 529 -26.25 50.86 -17.78
N LYS A 530 -25.12 50.54 -18.43
CA LYS A 530 -25.12 49.65 -19.61
C LYS A 530 -25.39 48.20 -19.22
N ASN A 531 -24.96 47.74 -18.05
CA ASN A 531 -25.21 46.36 -17.59
C ASN A 531 -26.72 46.10 -17.42
N TYR A 532 -27.46 47.04 -16.82
CA TYR A 532 -28.93 46.96 -16.75
C TYR A 532 -29.59 46.94 -18.14
N LEU A 533 -29.16 47.82 -19.05
CA LEU A 533 -29.70 47.87 -20.42
C LEU A 533 -29.39 46.59 -21.21
N ILE A 534 -28.22 45.97 -20.99
CA ILE A 534 -27.86 44.68 -21.61
C ILE A 534 -28.76 43.56 -21.09
N MET A 535 -29.00 43.50 -19.78
CA MET A 535 -29.90 42.52 -19.16
C MET A 535 -31.32 42.62 -19.75
N HIS A 536 -31.85 43.84 -19.86
CA HIS A 536 -33.20 44.09 -20.38
C HIS A 536 -33.28 44.17 -21.91
N LYS A 537 -32.21 43.81 -22.63
CA LYS A 537 -32.12 43.83 -24.11
C LYS A 537 -32.42 45.21 -24.73
N LEU A 538 -32.09 46.28 -24.03
CA LEU A 538 -32.28 47.66 -24.45
C LEU A 538 -31.02 48.25 -25.13
N PRO A 539 -31.17 49.26 -26.02
CA PRO A 539 -30.02 49.90 -26.68
C PRO A 539 -29.05 50.58 -25.70
N VAL A 540 -27.77 50.23 -25.77
CA VAL A 540 -26.66 50.75 -24.92
C VAL A 540 -25.94 51.98 -25.51
N THR A 541 -26.43 52.52 -26.62
CA THR A 541 -25.82 53.65 -27.32
C THR A 541 -26.30 54.98 -26.73
N GLY A 542 -25.36 55.90 -26.47
CA GLY A 542 -25.66 57.27 -26.01
C GLY A 542 -24.74 57.76 -24.88
N LYS A 543 -24.91 59.04 -24.54
CA LYS A 543 -24.32 59.67 -23.34
C LYS A 543 -25.05 59.19 -22.07
N LYS A 544 -24.45 59.41 -20.90
CA LYS A 544 -24.97 58.95 -19.60
C LYS A 544 -26.45 59.30 -19.38
N GLU A 545 -26.85 60.51 -19.70
CA GLU A 545 -28.24 60.99 -19.57
C GLU A 545 -29.22 60.18 -20.42
N THR A 546 -28.88 59.90 -21.68
CA THR A 546 -29.69 59.03 -22.56
C THR A 546 -29.84 57.61 -22.04
N LEU A 547 -28.85 57.08 -21.31
CA LEU A 547 -28.96 55.76 -20.69
C LEU A 547 -29.90 55.81 -19.48
N ILE A 548 -29.78 56.83 -18.64
CA ILE A 548 -30.66 57.05 -17.48
C ILE A 548 -32.12 57.22 -17.92
N SER A 549 -32.38 58.05 -18.93
CA SER A 549 -33.74 58.23 -19.47
C SER A 549 -34.33 56.92 -19.95
N ARG A 550 -33.52 56.08 -20.62
CA ARG A 550 -33.97 54.79 -21.16
C ARG A 550 -34.28 53.75 -20.06
N ILE A 551 -33.59 53.82 -18.93
CA ILE A 551 -33.88 53.03 -17.72
C ILE A 551 -35.17 53.53 -17.05
N LEU A 552 -35.32 54.85 -16.88
CA LEU A 552 -36.52 55.45 -16.31
C LEU A 552 -37.78 55.13 -17.14
N THR A 553 -37.67 55.23 -18.47
CA THR A 553 -38.76 54.85 -19.39
C THR A 553 -39.11 53.37 -19.30
N HIS A 554 -38.13 52.49 -19.10
CA HIS A 554 -38.36 51.06 -18.92
C HIS A 554 -39.04 50.74 -17.57
N LEU A 555 -38.72 51.49 -16.52
CA LEU A 555 -39.34 51.38 -15.19
C LEU A 555 -40.66 52.16 -15.05
N GLY A 556 -41.10 52.85 -16.11
CA GLY A 556 -42.36 53.61 -16.12
C GLY A 556 -42.35 54.89 -15.27
N LYS A 557 -41.18 55.50 -15.04
CA LYS A 557 -40.99 56.70 -14.20
C LYS A 557 -40.55 57.94 -14.97
#